data_AF-A0A8C6WI85-F1
#
_entry.id   AF-A0A8C6WI85-F1
#
_cell.length_a   1.000
_cell.length_b   1.000
_cell.length_c   1.000
_cell.angle_alpha   90.00
_cell.angle_beta   90.00
_cell.angle_gamma   90.00
#
_symmetry.space_group_name_H-M   'P 1'
#
loop_
_entity.id
_entity.type
_entity.pdbx_description
1 polymer ?
#
loop_
_entity_poly.entity_id
_entity_poly.type
_entity_poly.pdbx_seq_one_letter_code
_entity_poly.pdbx_strand_id
1 'polypeptide(L)'
;FERFSFCQFPFILSTAVKKAIIQKDSEQQMISQARQSLVSKVSRRQRVDMNLLFLNIKVRRAQLLSDSLEELTRKRSDLKKKLRVTFVGEAGLDMGGLTKEWFLLLVRQVFHTDYGMFTYMKDSRCHWFSSWKCDNYSEFQLVGTLMGLAVYNSIALDIHFPLYVCVLINHLKKLTLEHVFVIVQELAHGLGELLTYDGNVEEDFYLTFQVFQEEMGVVKPYNLKPGGDKIPVTKHNRKEYVQLYVDFLLNKCIYKQFAAFYHGFHSVCASDALMLLRPEEVEMLVCGSPELDMSALQKAAQYEGYGKTDSTVRCFWDVVLAFPLELQKKLLHFATGSDRVPVGGMADLNFKISKIDVSTDWLPISHTCFNQICLPPYRTRKELKHKLTIAISNAEGFGLQ
;
A
#
# COMPACT_ATOMS: atom_id res chain seq x y z
N PHE A 1 4.80 22.76 -35.55
CA PHE A 1 5.34 23.00 -34.20
C PHE A 1 4.54 22.18 -33.22
N GLU A 2 5.08 21.05 -32.76
CA GLU A 2 4.52 20.37 -31.59
C GLU A 2 4.58 21.33 -30.41
N ARG A 3 3.44 21.55 -29.74
CA ARG A 3 3.38 22.43 -28.57
C ARG A 3 4.18 21.77 -27.45
N PHE A 4 5.16 22.50 -26.92
CA PHE A 4 5.91 22.09 -25.73
C PHE A 4 4.95 21.80 -24.56
N SER A 5 5.14 20.65 -23.91
CA SER A 5 4.43 20.27 -22.69
C SER A 5 5.40 19.67 -21.69
N PHE A 6 5.31 20.09 -20.42
CA PHE A 6 6.13 19.50 -19.34
C PHE A 6 5.88 17.99 -19.16
N CYS A 7 4.71 17.48 -19.56
CA CYS A 7 4.43 16.04 -19.53
C CYS A 7 5.32 15.24 -20.51
N GLN A 8 5.92 15.88 -21.52
CA GLN A 8 6.91 15.26 -22.42
C GLN A 8 8.27 15.06 -21.72
N PHE A 9 8.50 15.74 -20.59
CA PHE A 9 9.73 15.67 -19.80
C PHE A 9 9.41 15.37 -18.32
N PRO A 10 8.88 14.17 -17.99
CA PRO A 10 8.39 13.87 -16.65
C PRO A 10 9.44 14.01 -15.53
N PHE A 11 10.73 13.92 -15.86
CA PHE A 11 11.83 14.07 -14.90
C PHE A 11 11.96 15.47 -14.30
N ILE A 12 11.38 16.50 -14.95
CA ILE A 12 11.38 17.88 -14.44
C ILE A 12 10.28 18.09 -13.39
N LEU A 13 9.25 17.24 -13.40
CA LEU A 13 8.11 17.34 -12.50
C LEU A 13 8.43 16.66 -11.17
N SER A 14 8.14 17.35 -10.06
CA SER A 14 8.20 16.74 -8.74
C SER A 14 7.08 15.70 -8.56
N THR A 15 7.26 14.75 -7.64
CA THR A 15 6.24 13.74 -7.31
C THR A 15 4.91 14.37 -6.92
N ALA A 16 4.93 15.49 -6.20
CA ALA A 16 3.73 16.23 -5.82
C ALA A 16 2.97 16.78 -7.04
N VAL A 17 3.68 17.31 -8.04
CA VAL A 17 3.06 17.80 -9.28
C VAL A 17 2.49 16.63 -10.09
N LYS A 18 3.22 15.52 -10.20
CA LYS A 18 2.74 14.31 -10.89
C LYS A 18 1.47 13.75 -10.23
N LYS A 19 1.43 13.69 -8.88
CA LYS A 19 0.22 13.33 -8.13
C LYS A 19 -0.96 14.23 -8.51
N ALA A 20 -0.75 15.55 -8.52
CA ALA A 20 -1.82 16.50 -8.85
C ALA A 20 -2.35 16.29 -10.28
N ILE A 21 -1.49 15.97 -11.25
CA ILE A 21 -1.88 15.63 -12.62
C ILE A 21 -2.74 14.37 -12.63
N ILE A 22 -2.30 13.30 -11.95
CA ILE A 22 -3.03 12.01 -11.90
C ILE A 22 -4.38 12.15 -11.19
N GLN A 23 -4.41 12.90 -10.09
CA GLN A 23 -5.64 13.18 -9.37
C GLN A 23 -6.61 13.94 -10.28
N LYS A 24 -6.13 14.96 -11.00
CA LYS A 24 -6.98 15.75 -11.89
C LYS A 24 -7.52 14.93 -13.06
N ASP A 25 -6.68 14.08 -13.64
CA ASP A 25 -7.08 13.14 -14.69
C ASP A 25 -8.15 12.16 -14.17
N SER A 26 -7.93 11.57 -12.99
CA SER A 26 -8.88 10.66 -12.36
C SER A 26 -10.23 11.33 -12.10
N GLU A 27 -10.24 12.55 -11.55
CA GLU A 27 -11.46 13.34 -11.36
C GLU A 27 -12.23 13.61 -12.66
N GLN A 28 -11.52 13.94 -13.75
CA GLN A 28 -12.15 14.15 -15.06
C GLN A 28 -12.76 12.84 -15.60
N GLN A 29 -12.04 11.73 -15.48
CA GLN A 29 -12.56 10.41 -15.86
C GLN A 29 -13.82 10.05 -15.06
N MET A 30 -13.83 10.30 -13.74
CA MET A 30 -14.99 10.06 -12.89
C MET A 30 -16.22 10.85 -13.35
N ILE A 31 -16.03 12.14 -13.62
CA ILE A 31 -17.11 13.02 -14.10
C ILE A 31 -17.61 12.54 -15.46
N SER A 32 -16.70 12.19 -16.37
CA SER A 32 -17.05 11.68 -17.71
C SER A 32 -17.88 10.39 -17.62
N GLN A 33 -17.42 9.41 -16.83
CA GLN A 33 -18.10 8.12 -16.66
C GLN A 33 -19.50 8.28 -16.02
N ALA A 34 -19.62 9.16 -15.03
CA ALA A 34 -20.91 9.47 -14.40
C ALA A 34 -21.87 10.14 -15.39
N ARG A 35 -21.39 11.10 -16.21
CA ARG A 35 -22.18 11.76 -17.26
C ARG A 35 -22.63 10.77 -18.33
N GLN A 36 -21.75 9.90 -18.82
CA GLN A 36 -22.11 8.87 -19.81
C GLN A 36 -23.18 7.91 -19.26
N SER A 37 -23.06 7.51 -18.00
CA SER A 37 -24.06 6.68 -17.32
C SER A 37 -25.41 7.39 -17.20
N LEU A 38 -25.41 8.70 -16.92
CA LEU A 38 -26.62 9.51 -16.83
C LEU A 38 -27.30 9.64 -18.21
N VAL A 39 -26.54 10.05 -19.23
CA VAL A 39 -27.04 10.24 -20.60
C VAL A 39 -27.62 8.96 -21.17
N SER A 40 -26.96 7.81 -20.94
CA SER A 40 -27.46 6.51 -21.43
C SER A 40 -28.81 6.12 -20.80
N LYS A 41 -29.00 6.35 -19.49
CA LYS A 41 -30.28 6.09 -18.81
C LYS A 41 -31.40 7.04 -19.25
N VAL A 42 -31.09 8.33 -19.38
CA VAL A 42 -32.05 9.34 -19.87
C VAL A 42 -32.50 9.02 -21.30
N SER A 43 -31.56 8.64 -22.17
CA SER A 43 -31.86 8.24 -23.55
C SER A 43 -32.77 7.01 -23.62
N ARG A 44 -32.68 6.11 -22.64
CA ARG A 44 -33.57 4.95 -22.48
C ARG A 44 -34.87 5.25 -21.72
N ARG A 45 -35.15 6.53 -21.40
CA ARG A 45 -36.31 6.99 -20.61
C ARG A 45 -36.49 6.27 -19.27
N GLN A 46 -35.39 5.82 -18.67
CA GLN A 46 -35.40 5.15 -17.37
C GLN A 46 -35.41 6.18 -16.23
N ARG A 47 -35.98 5.81 -15.08
CA ARG A 47 -35.88 6.64 -13.86
C ARG A 47 -34.40 6.83 -13.48
N VAL A 48 -34.05 8.08 -13.23
CA VAL A 48 -32.72 8.52 -12.82
C VAL A 48 -32.67 8.55 -11.29
N ASP A 49 -31.67 7.88 -10.72
CA ASP A 49 -31.36 7.92 -9.29
C ASP A 49 -29.93 8.46 -9.14
N MET A 50 -29.73 9.46 -8.28
CA MET A 50 -28.43 10.08 -8.03
C MET A 50 -27.33 9.06 -7.63
N ASN A 51 -27.72 7.90 -7.09
CA ASN A 51 -26.79 6.81 -6.82
C ASN A 51 -26.03 6.34 -8.09
N LEU A 52 -26.59 6.53 -9.29
CA LEU A 52 -25.98 6.10 -10.56
C LEU A 52 -24.66 6.82 -10.90
N LEU A 53 -24.41 7.97 -10.25
CA LEU A 53 -23.21 8.80 -10.44
C LEU A 53 -21.99 8.27 -9.69
N PHE A 54 -22.19 7.30 -8.79
CA PHE A 54 -21.16 6.79 -7.89
C PHE A 54 -20.96 5.29 -8.07
N LEU A 55 -19.74 4.83 -7.79
CA LEU A 55 -19.48 3.44 -7.46
C LEU A 55 -19.87 3.22 -6.01
N ASN A 56 -21.06 2.68 -5.79
CA ASN A 56 -21.55 2.40 -4.45
C ASN A 56 -21.11 1.01 -4.02
N ILE A 57 -20.36 0.91 -2.92
CA ILE A 57 -19.95 -0.36 -2.32
C ILE A 57 -20.71 -0.53 -1.01
N LYS A 58 -21.59 -1.54 -0.94
CA LYS A 58 -22.38 -1.87 0.24
C LYS A 58 -21.87 -3.17 0.85
N VAL A 59 -21.36 -3.11 2.07
CA VAL A 59 -20.67 -4.23 2.71
C VAL A 59 -21.09 -4.39 4.16
N ARG A 60 -21.06 -5.63 4.66
CA ARG A 60 -21.24 -5.95 6.09
C ARG A 60 -19.87 -6.09 6.74
N ARG A 61 -19.69 -5.56 7.95
CA ARG A 61 -18.40 -5.68 8.68
C ARG A 61 -17.96 -7.14 8.85
N ALA A 62 -18.91 -8.03 9.19
CA ALA A 62 -18.64 -9.45 9.38
C ALA A 62 -18.27 -10.20 8.09
N GLN A 63 -18.60 -9.66 6.92
CA GLN A 63 -18.36 -10.28 5.60
C GLN A 63 -17.66 -9.29 4.66
N LEU A 64 -16.73 -8.52 5.22
CA LEU A 64 -16.10 -7.38 4.54
C LEU A 64 -15.43 -7.80 3.24
N LEU A 65 -14.54 -8.80 3.30
CA LEU A 65 -13.79 -9.28 2.14
C LEU A 65 -14.73 -9.81 1.06
N SER A 66 -15.59 -10.79 1.39
CA SER A 66 -16.50 -11.41 0.42
C SER A 66 -17.46 -10.40 -0.23
N ASP A 67 -18.09 -9.54 0.56
CA ASP A 67 -19.02 -8.54 0.03
C ASP A 67 -18.29 -7.55 -0.89
N SER A 68 -17.06 -7.16 -0.53
CA SER A 68 -16.24 -6.25 -1.34
C SER A 68 -15.87 -6.87 -2.69
N LEU A 69 -15.39 -8.13 -2.69
CA LEU A 69 -15.03 -8.86 -3.90
C LEU A 69 -16.24 -9.06 -4.83
N GLU A 70 -17.40 -9.38 -4.27
CA GLU A 70 -18.65 -9.52 -5.03
C GLU A 70 -19.09 -8.18 -5.63
N GLU A 71 -19.10 -7.11 -4.83
CA GLU A 71 -19.50 -5.77 -5.28
C GLU A 71 -18.61 -5.26 -6.42
N LEU A 72 -17.29 -5.41 -6.29
CA LEU A 72 -16.33 -5.02 -7.32
C LEU A 72 -16.49 -5.85 -8.60
N THR A 73 -16.76 -7.16 -8.46
CA THR A 73 -17.00 -8.04 -9.60
C THR A 73 -18.28 -7.69 -10.34
N ARG A 74 -19.36 -7.40 -9.60
CA ARG A 74 -20.67 -7.06 -10.17
C ARG A 74 -20.66 -5.68 -10.84
N LYS A 75 -19.87 -4.74 -10.33
CA LYS A 75 -19.87 -3.32 -10.74
C LYS A 75 -18.65 -2.93 -11.57
N ARG A 76 -18.09 -3.87 -12.33
CA ARG A 76 -16.90 -3.64 -13.19
C ARG A 76 -17.02 -2.41 -14.12
N SER A 77 -18.21 -2.14 -14.67
CA SER A 77 -18.46 -0.96 -15.53
C SER A 77 -18.40 0.39 -14.80
N ASP A 78 -18.53 0.35 -13.48
CA ASP A 78 -18.68 1.52 -12.62
C ASP A 78 -17.39 1.81 -11.85
N LEU A 79 -16.32 1.01 -12.00
CA LEU A 79 -15.04 1.16 -11.31
C LEU A 79 -14.40 2.54 -11.48
N LYS A 80 -14.69 3.21 -12.60
CA LYS A 80 -14.22 4.56 -12.90
C LYS A 80 -15.19 5.67 -12.46
N LYS A 81 -16.15 5.39 -11.58
CA LYS A 81 -16.99 6.41 -10.95
C LYS A 81 -16.43 6.78 -9.58
N LYS A 82 -16.88 7.90 -9.03
CA LYS A 82 -16.51 8.30 -7.66
C LYS A 82 -16.96 7.24 -6.65
N LEU A 83 -16.04 6.74 -5.84
CA LEU A 83 -16.30 5.71 -4.85
C LEU A 83 -17.12 6.26 -3.68
N ARG A 84 -18.07 5.45 -3.19
CA ARG A 84 -18.84 5.71 -1.98
C ARG A 84 -19.13 4.40 -1.26
N VAL A 85 -18.73 4.31 0.01
CA VAL A 85 -18.92 3.10 0.82
C VAL A 85 -20.08 3.25 1.79
N THR A 86 -20.80 2.17 2.06
CA THR A 86 -21.84 2.11 3.09
C THR A 86 -21.76 0.79 3.83
N PHE A 87 -21.62 0.85 5.16
CA PHE A 87 -21.74 -0.33 6.01
C PHE A 87 -23.22 -0.64 6.29
N VAL A 88 -23.64 -1.87 6.01
CA VAL A 88 -25.03 -2.29 6.17
C VAL A 88 -25.43 -2.24 7.65
N GLY A 89 -26.52 -1.53 7.95
CA GLY A 89 -27.03 -1.37 9.32
C GLY A 89 -26.44 -0.17 10.08
N GLU A 90 -25.52 0.58 9.47
CA GLU A 90 -24.90 1.76 10.08
C GLU A 90 -25.41 3.05 9.43
N ALA A 91 -25.78 4.03 10.26
CA ALA A 91 -26.11 5.37 9.79
C ALA A 91 -24.82 6.12 9.48
N GLY A 92 -24.66 6.58 8.24
CA GLY A 92 -23.49 7.36 7.86
C GLY A 92 -23.56 7.83 6.41
N LEU A 93 -23.17 9.08 6.18
CA LEU A 93 -23.00 9.65 4.84
C LEU A 93 -21.51 9.73 4.57
N ASP A 94 -21.06 8.97 3.57
CA ASP A 94 -19.63 8.86 3.30
C ASP A 94 -19.08 10.14 2.64
N MET A 95 -18.37 10.91 3.45
CA MET A 95 -17.60 12.09 3.04
C MET A 95 -16.10 11.77 2.88
N GLY A 96 -15.75 10.49 2.74
CA GLY A 96 -14.39 9.96 2.61
C GLY A 96 -13.95 9.09 3.79
N GLY A 97 -14.53 9.29 4.98
CA GLY A 97 -14.17 8.55 6.19
C GLY A 97 -14.53 7.06 6.12
N LEU A 98 -15.73 6.72 5.62
CA LEU A 98 -16.16 5.32 5.48
C LEU A 98 -15.38 4.62 4.37
N THR A 99 -15.10 5.33 3.27
CA THR A 99 -14.22 4.82 2.22
C THR A 99 -12.81 4.53 2.75
N LYS A 100 -12.23 5.44 3.54
CA LYS A 100 -10.90 5.24 4.15
C LYS A 100 -10.90 4.04 5.10
N GLU A 101 -11.91 3.93 5.95
CA GLU A 101 -12.07 2.80 6.88
C GLU A 101 -12.17 1.47 6.11
N TRP A 102 -12.98 1.42 5.06
CA TRP A 102 -13.15 0.24 4.22
C TRP A 102 -11.83 -0.24 3.61
N PHE A 103 -11.03 0.68 3.04
CA PHE A 103 -9.70 0.34 2.54
C PHE A 103 -8.80 -0.21 3.65
N LEU A 104 -8.73 0.45 4.81
CA LEU A 104 -7.88 0.04 5.93
C LEU A 104 -8.22 -1.37 6.42
N LEU A 105 -9.51 -1.67 6.60
CA LEU A 105 -9.96 -2.97 7.07
C LEU A 105 -9.75 -4.06 6.01
N LEU A 106 -10.06 -3.76 4.74
CA LEU A 106 -9.98 -4.73 3.65
C LEU A 106 -8.52 -5.10 3.35
N VAL A 107 -7.63 -4.11 3.31
CA VAL A 107 -6.19 -4.33 3.16
C VAL A 107 -5.66 -5.24 4.27
N ARG A 108 -6.01 -4.99 5.54
CA ARG A 108 -5.55 -5.82 6.65
C ARG A 108 -5.98 -7.28 6.50
N GLN A 109 -7.19 -7.55 6.01
CA GLN A 109 -7.67 -8.91 5.77
C GLN A 109 -6.95 -9.58 4.58
N VAL A 110 -6.77 -8.87 3.47
CA VAL A 110 -6.11 -9.39 2.25
C VAL A 110 -4.62 -9.69 2.47
N PHE A 111 -3.94 -8.85 3.25
CA PHE A 111 -2.51 -9.00 3.51
C PHE A 111 -2.19 -9.84 4.74
N HIS A 112 -3.22 -10.36 5.42
CA HIS A 112 -3.04 -11.28 6.53
C HIS A 112 -2.45 -12.61 6.04
N THR A 113 -1.51 -13.18 6.81
CA THR A 113 -0.82 -14.43 6.44
C THR A 113 -1.80 -15.59 6.26
N ASP A 114 -2.86 -15.65 7.07
CA ASP A 114 -3.87 -16.71 7.00
C ASP A 114 -4.68 -16.70 5.69
N TYR A 115 -4.75 -15.56 4.99
CA TYR A 115 -5.44 -15.49 3.70
C TYR A 115 -4.59 -16.10 2.57
N GLY A 116 -3.26 -16.16 2.73
CA GLY A 116 -2.38 -16.95 1.86
C GLY A 116 -2.05 -16.34 0.48
N MET A 117 -2.52 -15.13 0.17
CA MET A 117 -2.18 -14.43 -1.08
C MET A 117 -0.79 -13.77 -1.04
N PHE A 118 -0.36 -13.34 0.14
CA PHE A 118 0.89 -12.63 0.35
C PHE A 118 1.64 -13.18 1.56
N THR A 119 2.96 -13.21 1.49
CA THR A 119 3.87 -13.57 2.58
C THR A 119 4.49 -12.30 3.13
N TYR A 120 4.52 -12.16 4.45
CA TYR A 120 5.19 -11.04 5.11
C TYR A 120 6.68 -11.35 5.32
N MET A 121 7.54 -10.60 4.66
CA MET A 121 9.00 -10.71 4.79
C MET A 121 9.44 -9.87 5.99
N LYS A 122 9.78 -10.53 7.10
CA LYS A 122 10.08 -9.86 8.38
C LYS A 122 11.26 -8.91 8.30
N ASP A 123 12.33 -9.33 7.62
CA ASP A 123 13.59 -8.56 7.57
C ASP A 123 13.42 -7.22 6.86
N SER A 124 12.61 -7.20 5.79
CA SER A 124 12.35 -6.01 4.99
C SER A 124 11.02 -5.34 5.31
N ARG A 125 10.23 -5.92 6.23
CA ARG A 125 8.89 -5.47 6.63
C ARG A 125 7.96 -5.19 5.44
N CYS A 126 7.97 -6.08 4.45
CA CYS A 126 7.20 -5.94 3.22
C CYS A 126 6.39 -7.19 2.90
N HIS A 127 5.36 -7.04 2.07
CA HIS A 127 4.54 -8.14 1.58
C HIS A 127 5.02 -8.58 0.20
N TRP A 128 5.15 -9.88 0.01
CA TRP A 128 5.51 -10.51 -1.24
C TRP A 128 4.44 -11.49 -1.72
N PHE A 129 4.26 -11.65 -3.03
CA PHE A 129 3.28 -12.58 -3.59
C PHE A 129 3.58 -14.01 -3.13
N SER A 130 2.57 -14.77 -2.70
CA SER A 130 2.77 -16.19 -2.48
C SER A 130 3.03 -16.88 -3.83
N SER A 131 4.06 -17.73 -3.86
CA SER A 131 4.42 -18.53 -5.04
C SER A 131 3.53 -19.76 -5.21
N TRP A 132 2.60 -20.00 -4.28
CA TRP A 132 1.71 -21.15 -4.30
C TRP A 132 0.83 -21.11 -5.56
N LYS A 133 0.77 -22.26 -6.23
CA LYS A 133 -0.15 -22.43 -7.35
C LYS A 133 -1.58 -22.39 -6.83
N CYS A 134 -2.36 -21.46 -7.35
CA CYS A 134 -3.79 -21.39 -7.14
C CYS A 134 -4.52 -21.74 -8.45
N ASP A 135 -5.67 -22.40 -8.33
CA ASP A 135 -6.52 -22.72 -9.48
C ASP A 135 -7.25 -21.49 -10.02
N ASN A 136 -7.42 -20.45 -9.19
CA ASN A 136 -8.12 -19.23 -9.55
C ASN A 136 -7.31 -17.98 -9.17
N TYR A 137 -7.00 -17.14 -10.16
CA TYR A 137 -6.27 -15.88 -9.97
C TYR A 137 -7.20 -14.65 -9.87
N SER A 138 -8.52 -14.85 -9.83
CA SER A 138 -9.49 -13.74 -9.77
C SER A 138 -9.33 -12.88 -8.52
N GLU A 139 -8.93 -13.47 -7.40
CA GLU A 139 -8.68 -12.73 -6.16
C GLU A 139 -7.49 -11.78 -6.32
N PHE A 140 -6.39 -12.24 -6.94
CA PHE A 140 -5.26 -11.36 -7.28
C PHE A 140 -5.71 -10.20 -8.17
N GLN A 141 -6.56 -10.46 -9.17
CA GLN A 141 -7.14 -9.41 -9.99
C GLN A 141 -7.98 -8.43 -9.17
N LEU A 142 -8.80 -8.89 -8.23
CA LEU A 142 -9.62 -8.01 -7.40
C LEU A 142 -8.79 -7.18 -6.42
N VAL A 143 -7.71 -7.74 -5.85
CA VAL A 143 -6.74 -6.99 -5.05
C VAL A 143 -6.02 -5.94 -5.91
N GLY A 144 -5.68 -6.29 -7.16
CA GLY A 144 -5.20 -5.33 -8.15
C GLY A 144 -6.17 -4.18 -8.36
N THR A 145 -7.44 -4.48 -8.62
CA THR A 145 -8.52 -3.49 -8.76
C THR A 145 -8.65 -2.63 -7.51
N LEU A 146 -8.54 -3.21 -6.31
CA LEU A 146 -8.56 -2.48 -5.05
C LEU A 146 -7.41 -1.46 -4.97
N MET A 147 -6.18 -1.89 -5.26
CA MET A 147 -5.01 -0.99 -5.27
C MET A 147 -5.14 0.10 -6.32
N GLY A 148 -5.71 -0.23 -7.49
CA GLY A 148 -6.04 0.75 -8.52
C GLY A 148 -7.08 1.78 -8.03
N LEU A 149 -8.16 1.32 -7.38
CA LEU A 149 -9.16 2.23 -6.79
C LEU A 149 -8.56 3.15 -5.75
N ALA A 150 -7.59 2.69 -4.95
CA ALA A 150 -6.91 3.53 -3.97
C ALA A 150 -6.17 4.69 -4.64
N VAL A 151 -5.34 4.39 -5.65
CA VAL A 151 -4.62 5.42 -6.44
C VAL A 151 -5.60 6.35 -7.14
N TYR A 152 -6.63 5.80 -7.79
CA TYR A 152 -7.65 6.56 -8.53
C TYR A 152 -8.46 7.52 -7.65
N ASN A 153 -8.65 7.18 -6.36
CA ASN A 153 -9.31 8.03 -5.38
C ASN A 153 -8.33 8.83 -4.49
N SER A 154 -7.02 8.80 -4.79
CA SER A 154 -5.97 9.48 -4.02
C SER A 154 -5.92 9.07 -2.54
N ILE A 155 -6.12 7.79 -2.27
CA ILE A 155 -6.08 7.17 -0.94
C ILE A 155 -4.80 6.36 -0.81
N ALA A 156 -4.00 6.68 0.20
CA ALA A 156 -2.86 5.87 0.58
C ALA A 156 -3.32 4.63 1.36
N LEU A 157 -2.74 3.48 1.03
CA LEU A 157 -2.96 2.20 1.69
C LEU A 157 -1.82 1.93 2.68
N ASP A 158 -2.17 1.41 3.85
CA ASP A 158 -1.20 0.98 4.86
C ASP A 158 -0.60 -0.39 4.49
N ILE A 159 0.11 -0.43 3.36
CA ILE A 159 0.81 -1.60 2.86
C ILE A 159 2.25 -1.27 2.54
N HIS A 160 3.11 -2.24 2.77
CA HIS A 160 4.49 -2.19 2.38
C HIS A 160 4.70 -3.19 1.25
N PHE A 161 4.82 -2.68 0.03
CA PHE A 161 5.16 -3.48 -1.14
C PHE A 161 6.57 -3.17 -1.63
N PRO A 162 7.35 -4.18 -2.03
CA PRO A 162 8.65 -3.96 -2.63
C PRO A 162 8.53 -3.13 -3.90
N LEU A 163 9.39 -2.11 -3.99
CA LEU A 163 9.52 -1.20 -5.12
C LEU A 163 9.50 -1.88 -6.50
N TYR A 164 10.10 -3.06 -6.60
CA TYR A 164 10.26 -3.74 -7.89
C TYR A 164 8.97 -4.40 -8.41
N VAL A 165 7.92 -4.55 -7.59
CA VAL A 165 6.56 -4.83 -8.11
C VAL A 165 6.17 -3.75 -9.11
N CYS A 166 6.48 -2.49 -8.81
CA CYS A 166 6.25 -1.35 -9.72
C CYS A 166 7.23 -1.35 -10.91
N VAL A 167 8.37 -2.02 -10.81
CA VAL A 167 9.28 -2.23 -11.94
C VAL A 167 8.71 -3.27 -12.92
N LEU A 168 8.10 -4.34 -12.41
CA LEU A 168 7.43 -5.35 -13.24
C LEU A 168 6.25 -4.73 -14.03
N ILE A 169 5.56 -3.75 -13.45
CA ILE A 169 4.53 -2.92 -14.12
C ILE A 169 5.12 -2.20 -15.35
N ASN A 170 6.34 -1.69 -15.21
CA ASN A 170 6.98 -0.83 -16.20
C ASN A 170 7.87 -1.58 -17.20
N HIS A 171 8.00 -2.91 -17.13
CA HIS A 171 8.72 -3.80 -18.08
C HIS A 171 10.17 -3.42 -18.48
N LEU A 172 10.77 -2.38 -17.88
CA LEU A 172 11.92 -1.68 -18.47
C LEU A 172 13.24 -1.83 -17.69
N LYS A 173 13.29 -2.50 -16.53
CA LYS A 173 14.56 -2.68 -15.78
C LYS A 173 14.96 -4.16 -15.65
N LYS A 174 16.28 -4.38 -15.70
CA LYS A 174 16.91 -5.67 -15.43
C LYS A 174 16.86 -5.97 -13.92
N LEU A 175 16.35 -7.14 -13.57
CA LEU A 175 16.31 -7.62 -12.18
C LEU A 175 17.72 -8.02 -11.74
N THR A 176 18.08 -7.66 -10.50
CA THR A 176 19.41 -7.86 -9.90
C THR A 176 19.30 -8.50 -8.52
N LEU A 177 20.43 -8.96 -7.99
CA LEU A 177 20.53 -9.57 -6.66
C LEU A 177 20.10 -8.63 -5.52
N GLU A 178 20.31 -7.32 -5.67
CA GLU A 178 19.85 -6.30 -4.72
C GLU A 178 18.33 -6.34 -4.51
N HIS A 179 17.57 -6.67 -5.56
CA HIS A 179 16.12 -6.81 -5.45
C HIS A 179 15.73 -8.07 -4.68
N VAL A 180 16.49 -9.16 -4.81
CA VAL A 180 16.28 -10.38 -4.01
C VAL A 180 16.61 -10.12 -2.55
N PHE A 181 17.62 -9.29 -2.25
CA PHE A 181 17.97 -8.92 -0.88
C PHE A 181 16.81 -8.26 -0.13
N VAL A 182 15.96 -7.48 -0.81
CA VAL A 182 14.75 -6.90 -0.21
C VAL A 182 13.70 -7.97 0.15
N ILE A 183 13.81 -9.19 -0.34
CA ILE A 183 12.82 -10.25 -0.13
C ILE A 183 13.39 -11.33 0.76
N VAL A 184 14.46 -11.98 0.30
CA VAL A 184 15.11 -13.08 1.00
C VAL A 184 16.58 -12.70 1.20
N GLN A 185 16.87 -12.04 2.32
CA GLN A 185 18.22 -11.53 2.62
C GLN A 185 19.26 -12.65 2.67
N GLU A 186 18.96 -13.75 3.38
CA GLU A 186 19.87 -14.89 3.51
C GLU A 186 20.22 -15.51 2.16
N LEU A 187 19.23 -15.70 1.29
CA LEU A 187 19.44 -16.24 -0.05
C LEU A 187 20.25 -15.27 -0.91
N ALA A 188 19.95 -13.97 -0.85
CA ALA A 188 20.70 -12.98 -1.59
C ALA A 188 22.17 -12.93 -1.13
N HIS A 189 22.43 -13.08 0.17
CA HIS A 189 23.77 -13.18 0.72
C HIS A 189 24.52 -14.39 0.16
N GLY A 190 23.95 -15.60 0.25
CA GLY A 190 24.59 -16.82 -0.25
C GLY A 190 24.83 -16.81 -1.77
N LEU A 191 23.91 -16.23 -2.55
CA LEU A 191 24.13 -16.03 -3.99
C LEU A 191 25.23 -14.98 -4.25
N GLY A 192 25.38 -13.98 -3.38
CA GLY A 192 26.49 -13.03 -3.41
C GLY A 192 27.83 -13.71 -3.16
N GLU A 193 27.92 -14.55 -2.13
CA GLU A 193 29.11 -15.33 -1.82
C GLU A 193 29.49 -16.25 -2.97
N LEU A 194 28.52 -16.94 -3.58
CA LEU A 194 28.74 -17.78 -4.76
C LEU A 194 29.41 -17.00 -5.91
N LEU A 195 29.00 -15.75 -6.14
CA LEU A 195 29.54 -14.89 -7.21
C LEU A 195 30.98 -14.45 -6.96
N THR A 196 31.40 -14.33 -5.71
CA THR A 196 32.75 -13.89 -5.32
C THR A 196 33.66 -15.03 -4.91
N TYR A 197 33.14 -16.25 -4.79
CA TYR A 197 33.90 -17.40 -4.33
C TYR A 197 35.10 -17.73 -5.23
N ASP A 198 36.28 -17.92 -4.66
CA ASP A 198 37.51 -18.14 -5.44
C ASP A 198 37.87 -19.61 -5.66
N GLY A 199 37.34 -20.52 -4.82
CA GLY A 199 37.59 -21.96 -4.85
C GLY A 199 36.85 -22.71 -5.98
N ASN A 200 36.68 -24.03 -5.80
CA ASN A 200 36.05 -24.89 -6.78
C ASN A 200 34.53 -24.94 -6.55
N VAL A 201 33.81 -24.02 -7.21
CA VAL A 201 32.35 -23.89 -7.09
C VAL A 201 31.60 -25.23 -7.24
N GLU A 202 32.03 -26.10 -8.16
CA GLU A 202 31.34 -27.37 -8.43
C GLU A 202 31.51 -28.37 -7.27
N GLU A 203 32.74 -28.53 -6.78
CA GLU A 203 33.09 -29.46 -5.70
C GLU A 203 32.78 -28.92 -4.30
N ASP A 204 32.69 -27.61 -4.13
CA ASP A 204 32.49 -27.00 -2.81
C ASP A 204 31.00 -26.78 -2.51
N PHE A 205 30.20 -26.44 -3.54
CA PHE A 205 28.76 -26.14 -3.36
C PHE A 205 27.83 -27.28 -3.79
N TYR A 206 28.26 -28.18 -4.67
CA TYR A 206 27.43 -29.27 -5.23
C TYR A 206 26.05 -28.81 -5.75
N LEU A 207 25.98 -27.61 -6.33
CA LEU A 207 24.74 -27.05 -6.88
C LEU A 207 24.54 -27.48 -8.33
N THR A 208 23.27 -27.59 -8.73
CA THR A 208 22.86 -27.73 -10.13
C THR A 208 21.93 -26.57 -10.51
N PHE A 209 21.55 -26.47 -11.78
CA PHE A 209 20.54 -25.50 -12.22
C PHE A 209 19.09 -25.92 -11.85
N GLN A 210 18.91 -26.80 -10.87
CA GLN A 210 17.64 -27.09 -10.22
C GLN A 210 17.58 -26.46 -8.84
N VAL A 211 16.51 -25.72 -8.56
CA VAL A 211 16.24 -25.11 -7.26
C VAL A 211 14.98 -25.72 -6.64
N PHE A 212 14.81 -25.53 -5.34
CA PHE A 212 13.69 -26.11 -4.59
C PHE A 212 12.86 -25.00 -3.93
N GLN A 213 11.54 -25.12 -3.99
CA GLN A 213 10.63 -24.24 -3.23
C GLN A 213 9.68 -25.09 -2.39
N GLU A 214 9.39 -24.62 -1.19
CA GLU A 214 8.35 -25.19 -0.34
C GLU A 214 6.98 -24.59 -0.69
N GLU A 215 6.04 -25.44 -1.06
CA GLU A 215 4.66 -25.07 -1.34
C GLU A 215 3.73 -25.90 -0.46
N MET A 216 3.03 -25.27 0.48
CA MET A 216 2.09 -25.95 1.40
C MET A 216 2.72 -27.14 2.14
N GLY A 217 3.97 -26.97 2.62
CA GLY A 217 4.72 -28.03 3.31
C GLY A 217 5.35 -29.09 2.39
N VAL A 218 5.22 -28.95 1.07
CA VAL A 218 5.80 -29.87 0.08
C VAL A 218 6.93 -29.18 -0.68
N VAL A 219 8.13 -29.75 -0.61
CA VAL A 219 9.29 -29.26 -1.36
C VAL A 219 9.20 -29.74 -2.82
N LYS A 220 9.20 -28.79 -3.76
CA LYS A 220 9.10 -29.06 -5.21
C LYS A 220 10.36 -28.61 -5.96
N PRO A 221 10.88 -29.43 -6.89
CA PRO A 221 12.02 -29.07 -7.72
C PRO A 221 11.61 -28.20 -8.93
N TYR A 222 12.47 -27.25 -9.28
CA TYR A 222 12.30 -26.31 -10.38
C TYR A 222 13.60 -26.18 -11.17
N ASN A 223 13.58 -26.61 -12.42
CA ASN A 223 14.70 -26.44 -13.34
C ASN A 223 14.75 -25.00 -13.85
N LEU A 224 15.81 -24.25 -13.53
CA LEU A 224 16.03 -22.88 -13.98
C LEU A 224 16.25 -22.79 -15.49
N LYS A 225 16.75 -23.88 -16.09
CA LYS A 225 16.90 -24.08 -17.54
C LYS A 225 16.64 -25.55 -17.91
N PRO A 226 16.38 -25.89 -19.19
CA PRO A 226 16.11 -27.27 -19.60
C PRO A 226 17.20 -28.24 -19.13
N GLY A 227 16.80 -29.33 -18.48
CA GLY A 227 17.73 -30.33 -17.91
C GLY A 227 18.57 -29.82 -16.73
N GLY A 228 18.13 -28.76 -16.04
CA GLY A 228 18.90 -28.11 -14.98
C GLY A 228 19.36 -29.02 -13.84
N ASP A 229 18.65 -30.12 -13.59
CA ASP A 229 18.99 -31.18 -12.64
C ASP A 229 20.32 -31.88 -12.94
N LYS A 230 20.77 -31.85 -14.19
CA LYS A 230 22.00 -32.53 -14.66
C LYS A 230 23.14 -31.58 -14.97
N ILE A 231 22.91 -30.26 -14.82
CA ILE A 231 23.89 -29.24 -15.19
C ILE A 231 24.49 -28.69 -13.90
N PRO A 232 25.74 -29.02 -13.56
CA PRO A 232 26.40 -28.49 -12.37
C PRO A 232 26.68 -26.99 -12.49
N VAL A 233 26.64 -26.31 -11.34
CA VAL A 233 27.06 -24.92 -11.23
C VAL A 233 28.58 -24.89 -11.06
N THR A 234 29.25 -24.13 -11.91
CA THR A 234 30.71 -24.01 -11.98
C THR A 234 31.11 -22.53 -11.93
N LYS A 235 32.41 -22.26 -11.76
CA LYS A 235 32.96 -20.89 -11.77
C LYS A 235 32.62 -20.12 -13.05
N HIS A 236 32.49 -20.82 -14.18
CA HIS A 236 32.20 -20.23 -15.50
C HIS A 236 30.71 -19.88 -15.66
N ASN A 237 29.79 -20.69 -15.12
CA ASN A 237 28.35 -20.53 -15.33
C ASN A 237 27.61 -19.95 -14.11
N ARG A 238 28.27 -19.72 -12.97
CA ARG A 238 27.66 -19.18 -11.74
C ARG A 238 26.88 -17.87 -11.94
N LYS A 239 27.36 -16.99 -12.83
CA LYS A 239 26.67 -15.72 -13.14
C LYS A 239 25.32 -15.97 -13.83
N GLU A 240 25.27 -16.96 -14.72
CA GLU A 240 24.03 -17.41 -15.36
C GLU A 240 23.09 -18.02 -14.33
N TYR A 241 23.59 -18.89 -13.45
CA TYR A 241 22.81 -19.50 -12.37
C TYR A 241 22.13 -18.43 -11.50
N VAL A 242 22.90 -17.46 -11.00
CA VAL A 242 22.36 -16.38 -10.16
C VAL A 242 21.34 -15.53 -10.94
N GLN A 243 21.61 -15.18 -12.20
CA GLN A 243 20.68 -14.40 -13.00
C GLN A 243 19.35 -15.14 -13.24
N LEU A 244 19.40 -16.45 -13.52
CA LEU A 244 18.21 -17.27 -13.70
C LEU A 244 17.45 -17.48 -12.39
N TYR A 245 18.16 -17.59 -11.26
CA TYR A 245 17.53 -17.73 -9.95
C TYR A 245 16.82 -16.41 -9.55
N VAL A 246 17.45 -15.25 -9.79
CA VAL A 246 16.82 -13.94 -9.60
C VAL A 246 15.54 -13.80 -10.44
N ASP A 247 15.60 -14.13 -11.74
CA ASP A 247 14.42 -14.10 -12.62
C ASP A 247 13.35 -15.11 -12.18
N PHE A 248 13.76 -16.29 -11.70
CA PHE A 248 12.81 -17.28 -11.20
C PHE A 248 12.02 -16.77 -9.99
N LEU A 249 12.69 -16.19 -8.99
CA LEU A 249 12.07 -15.72 -7.75
C LEU A 249 11.23 -14.45 -7.91
N LEU A 250 11.72 -13.50 -8.71
CA LEU A 250 11.09 -12.18 -8.80
C LEU A 250 10.07 -12.09 -9.92
N ASN A 251 10.08 -13.02 -10.87
CA ASN A 251 9.23 -12.99 -12.05
C ASN A 251 8.51 -14.33 -12.29
N LYS A 252 9.24 -15.41 -12.61
CA LYS A 252 8.58 -16.65 -13.08
C LYS A 252 7.66 -17.32 -12.06
N CYS A 253 8.05 -17.40 -10.79
CA CYS A 253 7.28 -18.13 -9.78
C CYS A 253 5.96 -17.45 -9.39
N ILE A 254 5.88 -16.12 -9.57
CA ILE A 254 4.70 -15.32 -9.23
C ILE A 254 3.98 -14.77 -10.48
N TYR A 255 4.44 -15.10 -11.68
CA TYR A 255 4.01 -14.43 -12.92
C TYR A 255 2.49 -14.42 -13.09
N LYS A 256 1.81 -15.53 -12.81
CA LYS A 256 0.35 -15.63 -13.00
C LYS A 256 -0.42 -14.79 -11.97
N GLN A 257 0.00 -14.85 -10.71
CA GLN A 257 -0.54 -14.05 -9.61
C GLN A 257 -0.35 -12.57 -9.90
N PHE A 258 0.88 -12.17 -10.25
CA PHE A 258 1.20 -10.80 -10.59
C PHE A 258 0.50 -10.32 -11.85
N ALA A 259 0.39 -11.13 -12.91
CA ALA A 259 -0.30 -10.74 -14.14
C ALA A 259 -1.80 -10.48 -13.91
N ALA A 260 -2.46 -11.32 -13.10
CA ALA A 260 -3.85 -11.10 -12.71
C ALA A 260 -4.01 -9.81 -11.89
N PHE A 261 -3.15 -9.63 -10.87
CA PHE A 261 -3.06 -8.40 -10.08
C PHE A 261 -2.84 -7.16 -10.94
N TYR A 262 -1.88 -7.21 -11.86
CA TYR A 262 -1.56 -6.13 -12.80
C TYR A 262 -2.77 -5.76 -13.66
N HIS A 263 -3.45 -6.76 -14.20
CA HIS A 263 -4.64 -6.55 -15.01
C HIS A 263 -5.77 -5.88 -14.21
N GLY A 264 -5.93 -6.27 -12.94
CA GLY A 264 -6.85 -5.63 -12.00
C GLY A 264 -6.51 -4.17 -11.75
N PHE A 265 -5.25 -3.88 -11.42
CA PHE A 265 -4.75 -2.53 -11.15
C PHE A 265 -4.95 -1.62 -12.36
N HIS A 266 -4.56 -2.10 -13.54
CA HIS A 266 -4.66 -1.34 -14.78
C HIS A 266 -6.13 -1.12 -15.22
N SER A 267 -7.06 -2.02 -14.87
CA SER A 267 -8.48 -1.84 -15.23
C SER A 267 -9.10 -0.54 -14.69
N VAL A 268 -8.57 0.00 -13.60
CA VAL A 268 -9.02 1.26 -13.00
C VAL A 268 -8.09 2.41 -13.39
N CYS A 269 -6.78 2.21 -13.27
CA CYS A 269 -5.80 3.29 -13.44
C CYS A 269 -5.24 3.44 -14.86
N ALA A 270 -5.80 2.75 -15.88
CA ALA A 270 -5.41 2.92 -17.28
C ALA A 270 -5.58 4.38 -17.74
N SER A 271 -4.49 5.15 -17.65
CA SER A 271 -4.34 6.52 -18.10
C SER A 271 -2.88 6.78 -18.45
N ASP A 272 -2.65 7.58 -19.49
CA ASP A 272 -1.32 8.05 -19.86
C ASP A 272 -0.65 8.84 -18.72
N ALA A 273 -1.41 9.35 -17.75
CA ALA A 273 -0.88 10.01 -16.57
C ALA A 273 0.01 9.10 -15.70
N LEU A 274 -0.25 7.78 -15.68
CA LEU A 274 0.62 6.83 -14.98
C LEU A 274 2.01 6.72 -15.64
N MET A 275 2.11 6.95 -16.94
CA MET A 275 3.39 6.89 -17.68
C MET A 275 4.35 8.01 -17.27
N LEU A 276 3.88 9.01 -16.53
CA LEU A 276 4.72 10.09 -15.97
C LEU A 276 5.53 9.63 -14.73
N LEU A 277 5.13 8.52 -14.12
CA LEU A 277 5.68 8.05 -12.86
C LEU A 277 6.82 7.05 -13.05
N ARG A 278 7.83 7.20 -12.19
CA ARG A 278 8.82 6.15 -11.94
C ARG A 278 8.24 5.10 -10.98
N PRO A 279 8.76 3.86 -10.96
CA PRO A 279 8.33 2.83 -10.02
C PRO A 279 8.26 3.30 -8.55
N GLU A 280 9.23 4.11 -8.13
CA GLU A 280 9.34 4.66 -6.77
C GLU A 280 8.19 5.63 -6.48
N GLU A 281 7.74 6.36 -7.50
CA GLU A 281 6.64 7.30 -7.41
C GLU A 281 5.29 6.59 -7.41
N VAL A 282 5.16 5.45 -8.10
CA VAL A 282 3.98 4.58 -7.99
C VAL A 282 3.85 4.02 -6.58
N GLU A 283 4.93 3.51 -6.00
CA GLU A 283 4.93 3.03 -4.60
C GLU A 283 4.51 4.15 -3.65
N MET A 284 5.07 5.35 -3.80
CA MET A 284 4.69 6.49 -2.95
C MET A 284 3.21 6.87 -3.09
N LEU A 285 2.61 6.80 -4.28
CA LEU A 285 1.19 7.08 -4.47
C LEU A 285 0.29 6.04 -3.81
N VAL A 286 0.69 4.78 -3.84
CA VAL A 286 -0.07 3.66 -3.26
C VAL A 286 0.10 3.65 -1.74
N CYS A 287 1.34 3.67 -1.26
CA CYS A 287 1.69 3.38 0.13
C CYS A 287 1.87 4.65 0.96
N GLY A 288 2.01 5.81 0.33
CA GLY A 288 2.42 7.05 0.99
C GLY A 288 3.95 7.23 1.05
N SER A 289 4.37 8.43 1.40
CA SER A 289 5.76 8.82 1.60
C SER A 289 6.26 8.41 2.99
N PRO A 290 7.50 7.89 3.11
CA PRO A 290 8.13 7.60 4.40
C PRO A 290 8.73 8.84 5.08
N GLU A 291 8.79 9.98 4.39
CA GLU A 291 9.42 11.21 4.91
C GLU A 291 8.50 11.93 5.89
N LEU A 292 8.96 12.07 7.13
CA LEU A 292 8.23 12.72 8.22
C LEU A 292 8.79 14.13 8.48
N ASP A 293 7.91 15.13 8.37
CA ASP A 293 8.14 16.50 8.84
C ASP A 293 7.08 16.86 9.89
N MET A 294 7.40 16.55 11.16
CA MET A 294 6.52 16.85 12.29
C MET A 294 6.30 18.35 12.50
N SER A 295 7.20 19.20 11.99
CA SER A 295 7.01 20.66 12.05
C SER A 295 5.96 21.12 11.06
N ALA A 296 5.95 20.56 9.84
CA ALA A 296 4.87 20.77 8.88
C ALA A 296 3.53 20.24 9.42
N LEU A 297 3.52 19.08 10.06
CA LEU A 297 2.33 18.52 10.70
C LEU A 297 1.77 19.48 11.77
N GLN A 298 2.62 20.00 12.66
CA GLN A 298 2.21 20.96 13.69
C GLN A 298 1.57 22.21 13.11
N LYS A 299 2.12 22.72 12.00
CA LYS A 299 1.61 23.94 11.34
C LYS A 299 0.21 23.74 10.76
N ALA A 300 -0.05 22.56 10.19
CA ALA A 300 -1.31 22.22 9.56
C ALA A 300 -2.37 21.62 10.51
N ALA A 301 -1.96 21.22 11.72
CA ALA A 301 -2.84 20.57 12.68
C ALA A 301 -4.05 21.44 13.07
N GLN A 302 -5.22 20.80 13.12
CA GLN A 302 -6.49 21.39 13.53
C GLN A 302 -6.81 20.99 14.97
N TYR A 303 -7.56 21.85 15.68
CA TYR A 303 -7.88 21.66 17.09
C TYR A 303 -9.38 21.76 17.30
N GLU A 304 -9.94 20.82 18.05
CA GLU A 304 -11.36 20.81 18.43
C GLU A 304 -11.48 20.74 19.94
N GLY A 305 -12.12 21.74 20.58
CA GLY A 305 -12.20 21.83 22.04
C GLY A 305 -10.89 22.22 22.75
N TYR A 306 -9.77 22.29 22.02
CA TYR A 306 -8.53 22.95 22.44
C TYR A 306 -8.21 24.17 21.56
N GLY A 307 -7.48 25.12 22.12
CA GLY A 307 -6.77 26.16 21.39
C GLY A 307 -5.32 25.79 21.11
N LYS A 308 -4.74 26.31 20.03
CA LYS A 308 -3.32 26.14 19.67
C LYS A 308 -2.37 26.61 20.80
N THR A 309 -2.81 27.52 21.65
CA THR A 309 -2.08 28.09 22.78
C THR A 309 -2.29 27.35 24.09
N ASP A 310 -3.13 26.33 24.14
CA ASP A 310 -3.40 25.62 25.38
C ASP A 310 -2.17 24.86 25.86
N SER A 311 -2.01 24.78 27.19
CA SER A 311 -0.83 24.16 27.80
C SER A 311 -0.64 22.70 27.35
N THR A 312 -1.73 21.92 27.30
CA THR A 312 -1.73 20.53 26.84
C THR A 312 -1.27 20.41 25.39
N VAL A 313 -1.72 21.30 24.49
CA VAL A 313 -1.33 21.32 23.08
C VAL A 313 0.14 21.69 22.90
N ARG A 314 0.62 22.72 23.60
CA ARG A 314 2.06 23.08 23.56
C ARG A 314 2.93 21.93 24.08
N CYS A 315 2.53 21.33 25.20
CA CYS A 315 3.21 20.16 25.77
C CYS A 315 3.21 18.97 24.80
N PHE A 316 2.12 18.74 24.08
CA PHE A 316 2.04 17.69 23.06
C PHE A 316 3.12 17.90 21.99
N TRP A 317 3.20 19.08 21.39
CA TRP A 317 4.18 19.33 20.34
C TRP A 317 5.62 19.34 20.85
N ASP A 318 5.88 19.86 22.06
CA ASP A 318 7.20 19.80 22.70
C ASP A 318 7.67 18.36 22.95
N VAL A 319 6.72 17.43 23.14
CA VAL A 319 7.01 16.00 23.30
C VAL A 319 7.22 15.35 21.93
N VAL A 320 6.31 15.57 20.98
CA VAL A 320 6.32 14.93 19.66
C VAL A 320 7.52 15.37 18.81
N LEU A 321 7.87 16.66 18.81
CA LEU A 321 9.05 17.16 18.09
C LEU A 321 10.36 16.65 18.70
N ALA A 322 10.35 16.29 19.98
CA ALA A 322 11.51 15.71 20.68
C ALA A 322 11.55 14.18 20.64
N PHE A 323 10.54 13.52 20.05
CA PHE A 323 10.55 12.07 19.92
C PHE A 323 11.58 11.61 18.88
N PRO A 324 12.22 10.44 19.10
CA PRO A 324 12.97 9.77 18.04
C PRO A 324 12.03 9.35 16.91
N LEU A 325 12.59 9.17 15.71
CA LEU A 325 11.85 8.83 14.48
C LEU A 325 10.90 7.64 14.68
N GLU A 326 11.33 6.61 15.42
CA GLU A 326 10.50 5.43 15.71
C GLU A 326 9.22 5.76 16.50
N LEU A 327 9.31 6.65 17.50
CA LEU A 327 8.11 7.08 18.25
C LEU A 327 7.24 8.06 17.43
N GLN A 328 7.85 8.85 16.55
CA GLN A 328 7.13 9.69 15.60
C GLN A 328 6.30 8.85 14.61
N LYS A 329 6.87 7.75 14.10
CA LYS A 329 6.16 6.77 13.28
C LYS A 329 5.03 6.09 14.03
N LYS A 330 5.26 5.64 15.27
CA LYS A 330 4.20 5.06 16.12
C LYS A 330 3.07 6.04 16.42
N LEU A 331 3.37 7.32 16.65
CA LEU A 331 2.35 8.35 16.82
C LEU A 331 1.50 8.50 15.56
N LEU A 332 2.15 8.54 14.39
CA LEU A 332 1.44 8.65 13.12
C LEU A 332 0.55 7.44 12.91
N HIS A 333 1.07 6.23 13.09
CA HIS A 333 0.31 5.00 12.99
C HIS A 333 -0.89 4.99 13.95
N PHE A 334 -0.66 5.38 15.21
CA PHE A 334 -1.72 5.51 16.21
C PHE A 334 -2.83 6.46 15.77
N ALA A 335 -2.49 7.59 15.15
CA ALA A 335 -3.45 8.62 14.78
C ALA A 335 -4.13 8.43 13.43
N THR A 336 -3.48 7.77 12.47
CA THR A 336 -3.91 7.72 11.06
C THR A 336 -4.17 6.31 10.56
N GLY A 337 -3.67 5.31 11.28
CA GLY A 337 -3.62 3.91 10.87
C GLY A 337 -2.46 3.59 9.92
N SER A 338 -1.50 4.49 9.71
CA SER A 338 -0.29 4.24 8.91
C SER A 338 0.91 5.04 9.42
N ASP A 339 2.13 4.52 9.26
CA ASP A 339 3.37 5.25 9.55
C ASP A 339 3.90 6.06 8.36
N ARG A 340 3.15 6.10 7.25
CA ARG A 340 3.43 6.88 6.04
C ARG A 340 2.46 8.04 5.86
N VAL A 341 2.87 9.03 5.07
CA VAL A 341 2.13 10.30 4.87
C VAL A 341 1.68 10.47 3.41
N PRO A 342 0.65 11.27 3.12
CA PRO A 342 0.25 11.54 1.75
C PRO A 342 1.40 12.11 0.90
N VAL A 343 1.44 11.74 -0.38
CA VAL A 343 2.33 12.38 -1.36
C VAL A 343 1.97 13.86 -1.45
N GLY A 344 2.87 14.78 -1.07
CA GLY A 344 2.54 16.20 -0.83
C GLY A 344 2.95 16.67 0.57
N GLY A 345 3.17 15.73 1.49
CA GLY A 345 3.74 15.97 2.81
C GLY A 345 2.70 15.94 3.92
N MET A 346 3.16 16.13 5.16
CA MET A 346 2.32 16.00 6.36
C MET A 346 1.21 17.06 6.48
N ALA A 347 1.33 18.18 5.76
CA ALA A 347 0.31 19.21 5.75
C ALA A 347 -1.03 18.73 5.15
N ASP A 348 -0.99 17.78 4.21
CA ASP A 348 -2.18 17.23 3.54
C ASP A 348 -2.91 16.18 4.38
N LEU A 349 -2.37 15.80 5.55
CA LEU A 349 -2.93 14.75 6.40
C LEU A 349 -4.24 15.17 7.09
N ASN A 350 -4.57 16.46 7.15
CA ASN A 350 -5.73 16.97 7.93
C ASN A 350 -5.73 16.44 9.37
N PHE A 351 -4.58 16.48 10.04
CA PHE A 351 -4.40 15.94 11.38
C PHE A 351 -5.16 16.77 12.44
N LYS A 352 -5.87 16.09 13.33
CA LYS A 352 -6.73 16.72 14.34
C LYS A 352 -6.32 16.34 15.76
N ILE A 353 -6.32 17.33 16.65
CA ILE A 353 -6.20 17.12 18.09
C ILE A 353 -7.49 17.61 18.74
N SER A 354 -8.23 16.68 19.36
CA SER A 354 -9.49 17.00 20.02
C SER A 354 -9.40 16.83 21.53
N LYS A 355 -10.09 17.70 22.26
CA LYS A 355 -10.25 17.57 23.70
C LYS A 355 -11.27 16.49 24.02
N ILE A 356 -10.94 15.65 24.99
CA ILE A 356 -11.90 14.76 25.66
C ILE A 356 -11.95 15.12 27.14
N ASP A 357 -13.15 15.43 27.63
CA ASP A 357 -13.39 15.83 29.02
C ASP A 357 -13.46 14.60 29.93
N VAL A 358 -12.31 13.91 30.08
CA VAL A 358 -12.11 12.75 30.95
C VAL A 358 -10.99 12.99 31.95
N SER A 359 -10.84 12.11 32.94
CA SER A 359 -9.72 12.17 33.90
C SER A 359 -8.37 12.09 33.17
N THR A 360 -7.36 12.79 33.70
CA THR A 360 -5.98 12.75 33.18
C THR A 360 -5.30 11.39 33.42
N ASP A 361 -5.94 10.48 34.17
CA ASP A 361 -5.49 9.10 34.30
C ASP A 361 -5.72 8.27 33.02
N TRP A 362 -6.65 8.70 32.16
CA TRP A 362 -6.94 8.01 30.92
C TRP A 362 -5.78 8.13 29.93
N LEU A 363 -5.63 7.14 29.07
CA LEU A 363 -4.73 7.24 27.92
C LEU A 363 -5.39 8.07 26.83
N PRO A 364 -4.60 8.74 25.95
CA PRO A 364 -5.18 9.30 24.75
C PRO A 364 -5.76 8.18 23.87
N ILE A 365 -6.79 8.51 23.10
CA ILE A 365 -7.40 7.59 22.11
C ILE A 365 -7.29 8.22 20.71
N SER A 366 -7.55 7.45 19.68
CA SER A 366 -7.50 7.92 18.30
C SER A 366 -8.68 7.45 17.47
N HIS A 367 -9.01 8.24 16.45
CA HIS A 367 -9.93 7.87 15.39
C HIS A 367 -9.17 7.93 14.06
N THR A 368 -8.53 6.82 13.69
CA THR A 368 -7.66 6.70 12.52
C THR A 368 -8.35 7.07 11.21
N CYS A 369 -9.65 6.81 11.10
CA CYS A 369 -10.47 7.18 9.94
C CYS A 369 -10.54 8.71 9.71
N PHE A 370 -10.30 9.50 10.75
CA PHE A 370 -10.34 10.97 10.72
C PHE A 370 -8.99 11.63 11.01
N ASN A 371 -7.90 10.85 11.06
CA ASN A 371 -6.55 11.34 11.38
C ASN A 371 -6.52 12.13 12.71
N GLN A 372 -7.24 11.61 13.71
CA GLN A 372 -7.56 12.35 14.93
C GLN A 372 -6.99 11.68 16.17
N ILE A 373 -6.37 12.48 17.04
CA ILE A 373 -6.02 12.09 18.41
C ILE A 373 -6.92 12.86 19.38
N CYS A 374 -7.48 12.15 20.34
CA CYS A 374 -8.25 12.71 21.44
C CYS A 374 -7.38 12.72 22.71
N LEU A 375 -7.10 13.91 23.24
CA LEU A 375 -6.25 14.11 24.39
C LEU A 375 -7.07 14.52 25.63
N PRO A 376 -6.95 13.79 26.75
CA PRO A 376 -7.31 14.31 28.07
C PRO A 376 -6.53 15.59 28.40
N PRO A 377 -7.06 16.44 29.29
CA PRO A 377 -6.43 17.72 29.66
C PRO A 377 -5.24 17.51 30.61
N TYR A 378 -4.20 16.81 30.15
CA TYR A 378 -2.97 16.56 30.92
C TYR A 378 -2.34 17.88 31.37
N ARG A 379 -1.87 17.90 32.62
CA ARG A 379 -1.42 19.12 33.29
C ARG A 379 0.06 19.40 33.12
N THR A 380 0.85 18.36 32.84
CA THR A 380 2.31 18.47 32.74
C THR A 380 2.86 17.76 31.51
N ARG A 381 3.99 18.27 31.01
CA ARG A 381 4.75 17.64 29.91
C ARG A 381 5.15 16.20 30.23
N LYS A 382 5.52 15.91 31.49
CA LYS A 382 5.95 14.58 31.94
C LYS A 382 4.79 13.59 31.89
N GLU A 383 3.63 13.97 32.41
CA GLU A 383 2.40 13.17 32.36
C GLU A 383 1.99 12.87 30.92
N LEU A 384 1.91 13.91 30.08
CA LEU A 384 1.57 13.76 28.67
C LEU A 384 2.54 12.82 27.96
N LYS A 385 3.85 13.04 28.12
CA LYS A 385 4.88 12.18 27.51
C LYS A 385 4.68 10.71 27.91
N HIS A 386 4.48 10.46 29.20
CA HIS A 386 4.29 9.10 29.70
C HIS A 386 3.04 8.43 29.12
N LYS A 387 1.87 9.08 29.24
CA LYS A 387 0.59 8.54 28.74
C LYS A 387 0.58 8.37 27.22
N LEU A 388 1.11 9.35 26.49
CA LEU A 388 1.21 9.27 25.03
C LEU A 388 2.13 8.13 24.60
N THR A 389 3.30 7.98 25.23
CA THR A 389 4.25 6.91 24.89
C THR A 389 3.64 5.53 25.13
N ILE A 390 2.88 5.37 26.23
CA ILE A 390 2.14 4.13 26.50
C ILE A 390 1.12 3.86 25.40
N ALA A 391 0.27 4.83 25.07
CA ALA A 391 -0.78 4.63 24.07
C ALA A 391 -0.21 4.27 22.69
N ILE A 392 0.77 5.02 22.19
CA ILE A 392 1.36 4.76 20.86
C ILE A 392 2.18 3.47 20.81
N SER A 393 2.71 3.00 21.95
CA SER A 393 3.49 1.75 22.01
C SER A 393 2.62 0.50 22.14
N ASN A 394 1.37 0.65 22.57
CA ASN A 394 0.41 -0.44 22.76
C ASN A 394 -0.79 -0.34 21.80
N ALA A 395 -0.68 0.47 20.75
CA ALA A 395 -1.72 0.66 19.74
C ALA A 395 -1.96 -0.61 18.91
N GLU A 396 -0.90 -1.38 18.65
CA GLU A 396 -0.94 -2.70 18.03
C GLU A 396 -0.99 -3.76 19.14
N GLY A 397 -2.19 -4.14 19.58
CA GLY A 397 -2.31 -5.11 20.67
C GLY A 397 -3.70 -5.30 21.30
N PHE A 398 -4.66 -4.39 21.04
CA PHE A 398 -6.04 -4.53 21.57
C PHE A 398 -7.04 -5.20 20.58
N GLY A 399 -6.53 -5.80 19.50
CA GLY A 399 -7.33 -6.55 18.52
C GLY A 399 -6.92 -8.02 18.35
N LEU A 400 -6.03 -8.54 19.20
CA LEU A 400 -5.68 -9.97 19.26
C LEU A 400 -6.35 -10.58 20.49
N GLN A 401 -7.63 -10.92 20.35
CA GLN A 401 -8.28 -12.00 21.08
C GLN A 401 -9.14 -12.80 20.11
#